data_AF-A0AAN8Q3W4-F1
#
_entry.id   AF-A0AAN8Q3W4-F1
#
_cell.length_a   1.000
_cell.length_b   1.000
_cell.length_c   1.000
_cell.angle_alpha   90.00
_cell.angle_beta   90.00
_cell.angle_gamma   90.00
#
_symmetry.space_group_name_H-M   'P 1'
#
loop_
_entity.id
_entity.type
_entity.pdbx_description
1 polymer ?
#
loop_
_entity_poly.entity_id
_entity_poly.type
_entity_poly.pdbx_seq_one_letter_code
_entity_poly.pdbx_strand_id
1 'polypeptide(L)'
;MAILTIILLVSMALALGDAFIPIDGMRPKTRCEHLRDSKKNSPPGTYIPTCDDDGQYTPEQCSGSTGSCWCVTCNGQKIKGTEFPIGSAIINCATLICW
;
A
#
# COMPACT_ATOMS: atom_id res chain seq x y z
N MET A 1 -0.21 -8.72 -51.15
CA MET A 1 -0.23 -7.32 -50.66
C MET A 1 -1.25 -7.11 -49.54
N ALA A 2 -2.47 -7.65 -49.62
CA ALA A 2 -3.45 -7.62 -48.52
C ALA A 2 -3.03 -8.45 -47.28
N ILE A 3 -2.40 -9.60 -47.47
CA ILE A 3 -1.96 -10.46 -46.36
C ILE A 3 -0.83 -9.79 -45.55
N LEU A 4 0.14 -9.19 -46.24
CA LEU A 4 1.24 -8.45 -45.61
C LEU A 4 0.73 -7.25 -44.81
N THR A 5 -0.30 -6.54 -45.29
CA THR A 5 -0.89 -5.41 -44.56
C THR A 5 -1.67 -5.87 -43.33
N ILE A 6 -2.41 -6.98 -43.40
CA ILE A 6 -3.10 -7.57 -42.24
C ILE A 6 -2.10 -8.02 -41.16
N ILE A 7 -1.01 -8.70 -41.54
CA ILE A 7 0.03 -9.15 -40.58
C ILE A 7 0.70 -7.96 -39.89
N LEU A 8 0.98 -6.89 -40.64
CA LEU A 8 1.55 -5.67 -40.09
C LEU A 8 0.55 -4.96 -39.14
N LEU A 9 -0.74 -4.90 -39.48
CA LEU A 9 -1.77 -4.32 -38.61
C LEU A 9 -2.00 -5.12 -37.32
N VAL A 10 -2.01 -6.45 -37.39
CA VAL A 10 -2.13 -7.33 -36.20
C VAL A 10 -0.89 -7.22 -35.32
N SER A 11 0.30 -7.16 -35.91
CA SER A 11 1.56 -6.95 -35.17
C SER A 11 1.59 -5.57 -34.50
N MET A 12 1.05 -4.53 -35.15
CA MET A 12 0.93 -3.19 -34.57
C MET A 12 -0.14 -3.12 -33.48
N ALA A 13 -1.25 -3.84 -33.58
CA ALA A 13 -2.22 -3.94 -32.49
C ALA A 13 -1.66 -4.68 -31.27
N LEU A 14 -0.75 -5.65 -31.48
CA LEU A 14 -0.03 -6.33 -30.40
C LEU A 14 1.13 -5.50 -29.83
N ALA A 15 1.79 -4.67 -30.66
CA ALA A 15 2.85 -3.76 -30.22
C ALA A 15 2.34 -2.46 -29.59
N LEU A 16 1.12 -2.03 -29.97
CA LEU A 16 0.28 -1.04 -29.28
C LEU A 16 -0.63 -1.71 -28.24
N GLY A 17 -0.37 -2.98 -27.93
CA GLY A 17 -0.83 -3.64 -26.70
C GLY A 17 -0.13 -3.05 -25.49
N ASP A 18 -0.09 -1.72 -25.42
CA ASP A 18 0.23 -0.94 -24.27
C ASP A 18 -0.86 -1.23 -23.23
N ALA A 19 -0.42 -1.82 -22.13
CA ALA A 19 -1.23 -2.12 -20.96
C ALA A 19 -2.20 -3.32 -21.12
N PHE A 20 -1.67 -4.52 -20.84
CA PHE A 20 -2.30 -5.27 -19.74
C PHE A 20 -2.27 -4.33 -18.53
N ILE A 21 -3.29 -3.47 -18.39
CA ILE A 21 -3.51 -2.71 -17.16
C ILE A 21 -3.50 -3.78 -16.07
N PRO A 22 -2.54 -3.76 -15.11
CA PRO A 22 -2.70 -4.61 -13.96
C PRO A 22 -4.06 -4.22 -13.38
N ILE A 23 -5.00 -5.18 -13.32
CA ILE A 23 -6.34 -4.98 -12.76
C ILE A 23 -6.26 -4.50 -11.30
N ASP A 24 -5.06 -4.41 -10.72
CA ASP A 24 -4.69 -3.66 -9.52
C ASP A 24 -4.96 -2.14 -9.59
N GLY A 25 -5.06 -1.54 -10.79
CA GLY A 25 -5.18 -0.08 -10.97
C GLY A 25 -6.60 0.48 -11.01
N MET A 26 -7.64 -0.34 -11.02
CA MET A 26 -9.04 0.11 -11.15
C MET A 26 -9.73 0.34 -9.79
N ARG A 27 -9.14 -0.15 -8.69
CA ARG A 27 -9.65 0.11 -7.34
C ARG A 27 -9.30 1.53 -6.90
N PRO A 28 -10.26 2.32 -6.38
CA PRO A 28 -9.94 3.58 -5.73
C PRO A 28 -9.00 3.35 -4.54
N LYS A 29 -7.87 4.08 -4.52
CA LYS A 29 -6.94 4.02 -3.39
C LYS A 29 -7.64 4.40 -2.09
N THR A 30 -7.39 3.60 -1.07
CA THR A 30 -7.82 3.85 0.31
C THR A 30 -7.05 5.01 0.93
N ARG A 31 -7.47 5.44 2.12
CA ARG A 31 -6.77 6.48 2.88
C ARG A 31 -5.35 6.06 3.26
N CYS A 32 -5.13 4.80 3.64
CA CYS A 32 -3.78 4.34 4.01
C CYS A 32 -2.85 4.40 2.80
N GLU A 33 -3.28 3.88 1.66
CA GLU A 33 -2.48 3.83 0.43
C GLU A 33 -2.17 5.23 -0.09
N HIS A 34 -3.14 6.14 -0.07
CA HIS A 34 -2.92 7.53 -0.47
C HIS A 34 -1.85 8.19 0.41
N LEU A 35 -1.90 7.97 1.74
CA LEU A 35 -0.88 8.50 2.65
C LEU A 35 0.48 7.84 2.40
N ARG A 36 0.55 6.51 2.26
CA ARG A 36 1.77 5.77 1.94
C ARG A 36 2.45 6.34 0.71
N ASP A 37 1.69 6.53 -0.37
CA ASP A 37 2.22 6.99 -1.65
C ASP A 37 2.64 8.47 -1.58
N SER A 38 1.88 9.31 -0.88
CA SER A 38 2.25 10.72 -0.64
C SER A 38 3.54 10.87 0.18
N LYS A 39 3.89 9.87 1.00
CA LYS A 39 5.05 9.88 1.90
C LYS A 39 6.27 9.14 1.36
N LYS A 40 6.15 8.44 0.22
CA LYS A 40 7.23 7.64 -0.38
C LYS A 40 8.50 8.46 -0.70
N ASN A 41 8.34 9.73 -1.04
CA ASN A 41 9.45 10.65 -1.35
C ASN A 41 9.80 11.60 -0.19
N SER A 42 9.34 11.29 1.03
CA SER A 42 9.65 12.11 2.21
C SER A 42 11.09 11.86 2.71
N PRO A 43 11.67 12.79 3.48
CA PRO A 43 12.99 12.61 4.06
C PRO A 43 13.12 11.30 4.86
N PRO A 44 14.32 10.72 4.92
CA PRO A 44 14.60 9.54 5.74
C PRO A 44 14.10 9.73 7.18
N GLY A 45 13.46 8.70 7.71
CA GLY A 45 12.90 8.71 9.04
C GLY A 45 11.49 9.32 9.17
N THR A 46 10.90 9.75 8.05
CA THR A 46 9.45 10.02 8.00
C THR A 46 8.69 8.71 8.19
N TYR A 47 7.68 8.73 9.06
CA TYR A 47 6.76 7.61 9.20
C TYR A 47 5.92 7.44 7.93
N ILE A 48 5.96 6.24 7.37
CA ILE A 48 5.14 5.80 6.24
C ILE A 48 4.20 4.73 6.76
N PRO A 49 2.86 4.90 6.63
CA PRO A 49 1.92 3.90 7.13
C PRO A 49 2.01 2.61 6.32
N THR A 50 1.82 1.49 7.01
CA THR A 50 1.79 0.15 6.43
C THR A 50 0.33 -0.27 6.23
N CYS A 51 0.00 -0.64 4.99
CA CYS A 51 -1.35 -1.05 4.60
C CYS A 51 -1.38 -2.55 4.29
N ASP A 52 -2.50 -3.20 4.55
CA ASP A 52 -2.75 -4.59 4.15
C ASP A 52 -3.15 -4.69 2.66
N ASP A 53 -3.48 -5.91 2.21
CA ASP A 53 -3.86 -6.21 0.83
C ASP A 53 -5.19 -5.54 0.42
N ASP A 54 -6.06 -5.23 1.38
CA ASP A 54 -7.28 -4.46 1.17
C ASP A 54 -7.03 -2.93 1.19
N GLY A 55 -5.79 -2.50 1.45
CA GLY A 55 -5.42 -1.10 1.62
C GLY A 55 -5.85 -0.51 2.97
N GLN A 56 -6.31 -1.31 3.91
CA GLN A 56 -6.61 -0.84 5.27
C GLN A 56 -5.31 -0.71 6.08
N TYR A 57 -5.36 0.05 7.17
CA TYR A 57 -4.20 0.16 8.05
C TYR A 57 -3.96 -1.18 8.74
N THR A 58 -2.73 -1.67 8.66
CA THR A 58 -2.32 -2.79 9.52
C THR A 58 -2.46 -2.38 10.99
N PRO A 59 -2.97 -3.26 11.88
CA PRO A 59 -3.27 -2.90 13.27
C PRO A 59 -2.04 -2.41 14.04
N GLU A 60 -0.87 -2.91 13.69
CA GLU A 60 0.42 -2.44 14.20
C GLU A 60 1.07 -1.52 13.17
N GLN A 61 1.53 -0.35 13.62
CA GLN A 61 2.28 0.60 12.81
C GLN A 61 3.62 0.88 13.48
N CYS A 62 4.69 0.91 12.70
CA CYS A 62 6.04 1.12 13.22
C CYS A 62 6.70 2.34 12.60
N SER A 63 7.36 3.13 13.43
CA SER A 63 8.24 4.21 13.00
C SER A 63 9.68 3.70 12.93
N GLY A 64 10.20 3.54 11.72
CA GLY A 64 11.59 3.11 11.51
C GLY A 64 12.64 4.09 12.05
N SER A 65 12.31 5.37 12.20
CA SER A 65 13.23 6.37 12.76
C SER A 65 13.35 6.33 14.27
N THR A 66 12.24 6.07 14.97
CA THR A 66 12.22 6.06 16.45
C THR A 66 12.41 4.66 17.01
N GLY A 67 12.24 3.62 16.18
CA GLY A 67 12.27 2.23 16.64
C GLY A 67 11.09 1.89 17.56
N SER A 68 9.96 2.58 17.38
CA SER A 68 8.75 2.40 18.18
C SER A 68 7.60 1.93 17.30
N CYS A 69 6.81 0.99 17.79
CA CYS A 69 5.58 0.52 17.18
C CYS A 69 4.38 0.91 18.06
N TRP A 70 3.20 0.98 17.46
CA TRP A 70 1.96 1.25 18.16
C TRP A 70 0.74 0.63 17.49
N CYS A 71 -0.31 0.38 18.27
CA CYS A 71 -1.60 -0.02 17.71
C CYS A 71 -2.34 1.18 17.10
N VAL A 72 -3.03 0.96 15.99
CA VAL A 72 -3.91 1.93 15.35
C VAL A 72 -5.34 1.44 15.23
N THR A 73 -6.28 2.37 15.13
CA THR A 73 -7.66 2.09 14.72
C THR A 73 -7.73 1.87 13.21
N CYS A 74 -8.89 1.40 12.72
CA CYS A 74 -9.23 1.31 11.29
C CYS A 74 -8.98 2.57 10.47
N ASN A 75 -9.05 3.73 11.12
CA ASN A 75 -8.83 5.02 10.48
C ASN A 75 -7.36 5.45 10.56
N GLY A 76 -6.45 4.57 10.98
CA GLY A 76 -5.03 4.85 11.16
C GLY A 76 -4.71 5.77 12.35
N GLN A 77 -5.61 5.88 13.33
CA GLN A 77 -5.36 6.70 14.52
C GLN A 77 -4.60 5.88 15.56
N LYS A 78 -3.45 6.39 16.02
CA LYS A 78 -2.67 5.81 17.11
C LYS A 78 -3.51 5.74 18.40
N ILE A 79 -3.52 4.57 19.02
CA ILE A 79 -4.15 4.36 20.32
C ILE A 79 -3.17 4.81 21.40
N LYS A 80 -3.68 5.55 22.38
CA LYS A 80 -2.85 6.06 23.48
C LYS A 80 -2.44 4.92 24.40
N GLY A 81 -1.18 4.91 24.82
CA GLY A 81 -0.64 3.90 25.73
C GLY A 81 -0.26 2.57 25.08
N THR A 82 -0.42 2.43 23.76
CA THR A 82 -0.02 1.23 23.02
C THR A 82 1.31 1.41 22.29
N GLU A 83 2.14 2.38 22.67
CA GLU A 83 3.46 2.59 22.06
C GLU A 83 4.52 1.76 22.78
N PHE A 84 5.31 1.02 22.02
CA PHE A 84 6.32 0.10 22.55
C PHE A 84 7.56 0.07 21.65
N PRO A 85 8.76 -0.17 22.22
CA PRO A 85 9.97 -0.31 21.43
C PRO A 85 10.02 -1.67 20.71
N ILE A 86 10.64 -1.70 19.54
CA ILE A 86 10.89 -2.93 18.76
C ILE A 86 11.68 -3.91 19.64
N GLY A 87 11.17 -5.14 19.79
CA GLY A 87 11.74 -6.17 20.67
C GLY A 87 11.04 -6.32 22.04
N SER A 88 9.97 -5.56 22.29
CA SER A 88 9.12 -5.74 23.48
C SER A 88 8.11 -6.89 23.31
N ALA A 89 7.60 -7.40 24.44
CA ALA A 89 6.62 -8.50 24.48
C ALA A 89 5.43 -8.25 23.54
N ILE A 90 4.96 -9.33 22.91
CA ILE A 90 3.93 -9.37 21.86
C ILE A 90 2.66 -8.59 22.30
N ILE A 91 2.50 -7.38 21.78
CA ILE A 91 1.24 -6.62 21.90
C ILE A 91 0.35 -7.05 20.74
N ASN A 92 -0.73 -7.76 21.06
CA ASN A 92 -1.70 -8.18 20.06
C ASN A 92 -2.61 -6.99 19.69
N CYS A 93 -2.23 -6.23 18.67
CA CYS A 93 -3.09 -5.16 18.11
C CYS A 93 -4.32 -5.71 17.35
N ALA A 94 -4.44 -7.04 17.22
CA ALA A 94 -5.50 -7.75 16.49
C ALA A 94 -6.90 -7.68 17.15
N THR A 95 -7.09 -7.01 18.28
CA THR A 95 -8.40 -6.87 18.95
C THR A 95 -9.19 -5.63 18.52
N LEU A 96 -8.69 -4.87 17.53
CA LEU A 96 -9.26 -3.60 17.06
C LEU A 96 -9.69 -3.66 15.58
N ILE A 97 -10.05 -4.86 15.12
CA ILE A 97 -10.26 -5.14 13.72
C ILE A 97 -11.49 -4.39 13.20
N CYS A 98 -11.37 -3.92 11.95
CA CYS A 98 -12.43 -3.31 11.16
C CYS A 98 -13.40 -4.39 10.69
N TRP A 99 -14.21 -4.91 11.61
CA TRP A 99 -15.30 -5.86 11.34
C TRP A 99 -16.61 -5.26 11.81
#